data_AF-A0A971BQ09-F1
#
_entry.id   AF-A0A971BQ09-F1
#
_cell.length_a   1.000
_cell.length_b   1.000
_cell.length_c   1.000
_cell.angle_alpha   90.00
_cell.angle_beta   90.00
_cell.angle_gamma   90.00
#
_symmetry.space_group_name_H-M   'P 1'
#
loop_
_entity.id
_entity.type
_entity.pdbx_description
1 polymer ?
#
loop_
_entity_poly.entity_id
_entity_poly.type
_entity_poly.pdbx_seq_one_letter_code
_entity_poly.pdbx_strand_id
1 'polypeptide(L)' 'AKELLDSGVANGGMIAKIKACIRATGNPLTRCVIIDGNRKNALVKEIEEGGTGTLIYNPQGE' A
#
# COMPACT_ATOMS: atom_id res chain seq x y z
N ALA A 1 4.86 7.33 4.17
CA ALA A 1 3.52 7.43 3.52
C ALA A 1 2.93 8.83 3.59
N LYS A 2 2.78 9.45 4.78
CA LYS A 2 2.27 10.83 4.91
C LYS A 2 3.10 11.86 4.12
N GLU A 3 4.43 11.76 4.21
CA GLU A 3 5.34 12.60 3.42
C GLU A 3 5.12 12.53 1.89
N LEU A 4 4.66 11.40 1.34
CA LEU A 4 4.35 11.29 -0.08
C LEU A 4 3.09 12.07 -0.45
N LEU A 5 2.15 12.22 0.49
CA LEU A 5 0.97 13.07 0.34
C LEU A 5 1.36 14.54 0.47
N ASP A 6 2.20 14.86 1.45
CA ASP A 6 2.58 16.24 1.79
C ASP A 6 3.53 16.85 0.74
N SER A 7 4.44 16.05 0.19
CA SER A 7 5.36 16.47 -0.88
C SER A 7 4.70 16.64 -2.25
N GLY A 8 3.46 16.17 -2.43
CA GLY A 8 2.76 16.18 -3.71
C GLY A 8 3.21 15.11 -4.71
N VAL A 9 4.16 14.23 -4.34
CA VAL A 9 4.59 13.09 -5.17
C VAL A 9 3.41 12.18 -5.49
N ALA A 10 2.58 11.86 -4.48
CA ALA A 10 1.34 11.16 -4.68
C ALA A 10 0.23 12.13 -5.12
N ASN A 11 -0.32 11.93 -6.32
CA ASN A 11 -1.34 12.79 -6.90
C ASN A 11 -2.56 12.01 -7.42
N GLY A 12 -3.64 12.74 -7.74
CA GLY A 12 -4.87 12.18 -8.30
C GLY A 12 -5.45 11.03 -7.48
N GLY A 13 -5.81 9.94 -8.17
CA GLY A 13 -6.37 8.74 -7.55
C GLY A 13 -5.44 8.04 -6.55
N MET A 14 -4.12 8.28 -6.62
CA MET A 14 -3.16 7.69 -5.68
C MET A 14 -3.35 8.23 -4.26
N ILE A 15 -3.77 9.50 -4.12
CA ILE A 15 -4.07 10.10 -2.81
C ILE A 15 -5.15 9.29 -2.09
N ALA A 16 -6.23 8.93 -2.80
CA ALA A 16 -7.33 8.17 -2.22
C ALA A 16 -6.89 6.76 -1.80
N LYS A 17 -6.05 6.10 -2.63
CA LYS A 17 -5.50 4.77 -2.34
C LYS A 17 -4.63 4.78 -1.09
N ILE A 18 -3.67 5.70 -1.00
CA ILE A 18 -2.78 5.83 0.16
C ILE A 18 -3.57 6.16 1.43
N LYS A 19 -4.54 7.08 1.36
CA LYS A 19 -5.39 7.42 2.53
C LYS A 19 -6.20 6.21 3.00
N ALA A 20 -6.70 5.37 2.10
CA ALA A 20 -7.39 4.14 2.45
C ALA A 20 -6.47 3.15 3.17
N CYS A 21 -5.25 2.94 2.66
CA CYS A 21 -4.26 2.09 3.31
C CYS A 21 -3.88 2.61 4.71
N ILE A 22 -3.62 3.92 4.86
CA ILE A 22 -3.32 4.53 6.17
C ILE A 22 -4.44 4.28 7.17
N ARG A 23 -5.71 4.39 6.76
CA ARG A 23 -6.85 4.09 7.64
C ARG A 23 -6.88 2.62 8.03
N ALA A 24 -6.68 1.70 7.08
CA ALA A 24 -6.70 0.27 7.34
C ALA A 24 -5.55 -0.18 8.27
N THR A 25 -4.33 0.32 8.05
CA THR A 25 -3.16 0.07 8.91
C THR A 25 -3.22 0.82 10.24
N GLY A 26 -4.31 1.56 10.51
CA GLY A 26 -4.64 2.03 11.85
C GLY A 26 -4.83 0.86 12.82
N ASN A 27 -5.25 -0.32 12.32
CA ASN A 27 -5.03 -1.58 13.01
C ASN A 27 -3.58 -2.05 12.78
N PRO A 28 -2.74 -2.16 13.83
CA PRO A 28 -1.33 -2.53 13.69
C PRO A 28 -1.09 -3.88 12.99
N LEU A 29 -2.02 -4.83 13.12
CA LEU A 29 -1.91 -6.16 12.52
C LEU A 29 -2.28 -6.18 11.02
N THR A 30 -2.77 -5.08 10.47
CA THR A 30 -3.16 -4.99 9.06
C THR A 30 -1.99 -4.53 8.20
N ARG A 31 -1.77 -5.21 7.08
CA ARG A 31 -0.86 -4.79 6.02
C ARG A 31 -1.64 -4.49 4.76
N CYS A 32 -1.23 -3.47 4.01
CA CYS A 32 -1.85 -3.10 2.74
C CYS A 32 -0.79 -3.03 1.65
N VAL A 33 -1.07 -3.62 0.49
CA VAL A 33 -0.20 -3.50 -0.68
C VAL A 33 -0.98 -2.91 -1.85
N ILE A 34 -0.41 -1.87 -2.45
CA ILE A 34 -0.90 -1.31 -3.72
C ILE A 34 -0.12 -1.98 -4.85
N ILE A 35 -0.80 -2.80 -5.65
CA ILE A 35 -0.22 -3.58 -6.76
C ILE A 35 -0.69 -3.07 -8.13
N ASP A 36 0.10 -3.36 -9.16
CA ASP A 36 -0.29 -3.16 -10.57
C ASP A 36 -1.14 -4.34 -11.06
N GLY A 37 -2.46 -4.15 -11.02
CA GLY A 37 -3.44 -5.17 -11.41
C GLY A 37 -3.43 -5.55 -12.90
N ASN A 38 -2.73 -4.81 -13.77
CA ASN A 38 -2.60 -5.18 -15.18
C ASN A 38 -1.56 -6.29 -15.41
N ARG A 39 -0.70 -6.57 -14.40
CA ARG A 39 0.28 -7.65 -14.52
C ARG A 39 -0.40 -9.00 -14.35
N LYS A 40 -0.01 -9.95 -15.20
CA LYS A 40 -0.48 -11.34 -15.11
C LYS A 40 -0.18 -11.90 -13.72
N ASN A 41 -1.22 -12.45 -13.09
CA ASN A 41 -1.18 -13.07 -11.75
C ASN A 41 -0.70 -12.11 -10.63
N ALA A 42 -0.92 -10.80 -10.76
CA ALA A 42 -0.43 -9.80 -9.80
C ALA A 42 -0.76 -10.13 -8.33
N LEU A 43 -2.00 -10.55 -8.06
CA LEU A 43 -2.43 -10.91 -6.70
C LEU A 43 -1.68 -12.14 -6.16
N VAL A 44 -1.59 -13.21 -6.94
CA VAL A 44 -0.91 -14.45 -6.54
C VAL A 44 0.56 -14.17 -6.28
N LYS A 45 1.22 -13.42 -7.17
CA LYS A 45 2.64 -13.06 -7.01
C LYS A 45 2.91 -12.23 -5.76
N GLU A 46 2.05 -11.25 -5.44
CA GLU A 46 2.23 -10.49 -4.21
C GLU A 46 2.09 -11.37 -2.96
N ILE A 47 1.20 -12.37 -2.98
CA ILE A 47 0.99 -13.25 -1.84
C ILE A 47 2.12 -14.27 -1.69
N GLU A 48 2.59 -14.86 -2.81
CA GLU A 48 3.59 -15.93 -2.78
C GLU A 48 5.04 -15.41 -2.75
N GLU A 49 5.33 -14.36 -3.53
CA GLU A 49 6.69 -13.81 -3.70
C GLU A 49 6.90 -12.54 -2.88
N GLY A 50 5.84 -11.72 -2.72
CA GLY A 50 5.92 -10.40 -2.10
C GLY A 50 6.71 -9.38 -2.92
N GLY A 51 6.61 -8.10 -2.54
CA GLY A 51 7.46 -7.04 -3.09
C GLY A 51 7.14 -6.66 -4.55
N THR A 52 5.99 -7.06 -5.07
CA THR A 52 5.53 -6.70 -6.42
C THR A 52 4.78 -5.36 -6.46
N GLY A 53 4.48 -4.80 -5.29
CA GLY A 53 3.81 -3.52 -5.12
C GLY A 53 4.42 -2.65 -4.02
N THR A 54 3.69 -1.60 -3.66
CA THR A 54 4.05 -0.72 -2.53
C THR A 54 3.37 -1.20 -1.26
N LEU A 55 4.16 -1.73 -0.32
CA LEU A 55 3.69 -2.15 1.00
C LEU A 55 3.57 -0.94 1.94
N ILE A 56 2.43 -0.83 2.61
CA ILE A 56 2.16 0.10 3.69
C ILE A 56 1.74 -0.73 4.91
N TYR A 57 2.44 -0.53 6.03
CA TYR A 57 2.18 -1.21 7.29
C TYR A 57 2.48 -0.29 8.47
N ASN A 58 1.96 -0.65 9.65
CA ASN A 58 2.31 0.01 10.90
C ASN A 58 3.43 -0.79 11.59
N PRO A 59 4.61 -0.22 11.84
CA PRO A 59 5.72 -0.93 12.48
C PRO A 59 5.43 -1.32 13.94
N GLN A 60 4.42 -0.75 14.59
CA GLN A 60 4.01 -1.14 15.94
C GLN A 60 3.31 -2.51 16.01
N GLY A 61 2.95 -3.10 14.86
CA GLY A 61 2.33 -4.42 14.76
C GLY A 61 3.31 -5.55 14.40
N GLU A 62 4.61 -5.29 14.49
CA GLU A 62 5.66 -6.33 14.46
C GLU A 62 5.86 -6.98 15.83
#